data_AF-A0A940EU12-F1
#
_entry.id   AF-A0A940EU12-F1
#
_cell.length_a   1.000
_cell.length_b   1.000
_cell.length_c   1.000
_cell.angle_alpha   90.00
_cell.angle_beta   90.00
_cell.angle_gamma   90.00
#
_symmetry.space_group_name_H-M   'P 1'
#
loop_
_entity.id
_entity.type
_entity.pdbx_description
1 polymer ?
#
loop_
_entity_poly.entity_id
_entity_poly.type
_entity_poly.pdbx_seq_one_letter_code
_entity_poly.pdbx_strand_id
1 'polypeptide(L)'
;MSYLICGLTLAISTVSYGEQTALRNGQFSAVEPAKVWHQASKMSLSPEHFWLAYAEQNGGLVWGQRSDYPDYDKVKEHDLMIIVLPSGKCLMEFYHERWRRANDVWRWDEKFNDYGSCPDVFK
;
A
#
# COMPACT_ATOMS: atom_id res chain seq x y z
N MET A 1 -42.42 43.48 45.02
CA MET A 1 -42.79 42.99 43.67
C MET A 1 -41.53 42.46 43.03
N SER A 2 -41.35 41.14 43.08
CA SER A 2 -40.18 40.45 42.52
C SER A 2 -40.60 39.77 41.22
N TYR A 3 -39.90 40.03 40.11
CA TYR A 3 -40.02 39.24 38.90
C TYR A 3 -38.69 38.56 38.59
N LEU A 4 -38.79 37.23 38.46
CA LEU A 4 -37.76 36.29 38.03
C LEU A 4 -37.19 36.67 36.66
N ILE A 5 -35.86 36.63 36.54
CA ILE A 5 -35.17 36.52 35.26
C ILE A 5 -34.78 35.05 35.08
N CYS A 6 -35.44 34.39 34.13
CA CYS A 6 -35.17 33.00 33.74
C CYS A 6 -33.94 32.99 32.82
N GLY A 7 -32.77 32.64 33.37
CA GLY A 7 -31.54 32.48 32.61
C GLY A 7 -31.51 31.11 31.92
N LEU A 8 -31.76 31.08 30.61
CA LEU A 8 -31.55 29.90 29.77
C LEU A 8 -30.08 29.86 29.32
N THR A 9 -29.25 29.07 30.01
CA THR A 9 -27.86 28.82 29.60
C THR A 9 -27.81 27.71 28.55
N LEU A 10 -27.53 28.08 27.29
CA LEU A 10 -27.15 27.14 26.24
C LEU A 10 -25.74 26.58 26.52
N ALA A 11 -25.66 25.29 26.83
CA ALA A 11 -24.39 24.57 26.88
C ALA A 11 -23.96 24.23 25.45
N ILE A 12 -22.88 24.85 24.97
CA ILE A 12 -22.24 24.53 23.69
C ILE A 12 -21.25 23.39 23.95
N SER A 13 -21.60 22.18 23.53
CA SER A 13 -20.71 21.02 23.59
C SER A 13 -19.66 21.11 22.49
N THR A 14 -18.40 21.38 22.85
CA THR A 14 -17.27 21.28 21.93
C THR A 14 -16.93 19.80 21.71
N VAL A 15 -17.30 19.25 20.56
CA VAL A 15 -16.86 17.92 20.13
C VAL A 15 -15.42 18.04 19.62
N SER A 16 -14.46 17.55 20.40
CA SER A 16 -13.09 17.37 19.93
C SER A 16 -13.05 16.16 18.99
N TYR A 17 -12.95 16.41 17.68
CA TYR A 17 -12.61 15.37 16.71
C TYR A 17 -11.11 15.05 16.85
N GLY A 18 -10.80 13.90 17.45
CA GLY A 18 -9.47 13.33 17.32
C GLY A 18 -9.24 12.95 15.87
N GLU A 19 -8.13 13.38 15.28
CA GLU A 19 -7.72 13.04 13.92
C GLU A 19 -7.40 11.54 13.87
N GLN A 20 -8.42 10.72 13.56
CA GLN A 20 -8.22 9.32 13.23
C GLN A 20 -7.59 9.28 11.85
N THR A 21 -6.26 9.18 11.78
CA THR A 21 -5.53 9.05 10.51
C THR A 21 -6.13 7.87 9.73
N ALA A 22 -6.83 8.18 8.64
CA ALA A 22 -7.47 7.17 7.81
C ALA A 22 -6.41 6.21 7.25
N LEU A 23 -6.68 4.90 7.30
CA LEU A 23 -5.77 3.88 6.77
C LEU A 23 -5.54 4.10 5.27
N ARG A 24 -4.27 4.22 4.87
CA ARG A 24 -3.87 4.43 3.46
C ARG A 24 -3.61 3.09 2.77
N ASN A 25 -3.96 3.00 1.48
CA ASN A 25 -3.59 1.82 0.68
C ASN A 25 -2.08 1.54 0.76
N GLY A 26 -1.72 0.28 0.99
CA GLY A 26 -0.31 -0.11 1.11
C GLY A 26 0.32 0.18 2.48
N GLN A 27 -0.45 0.63 3.47
CA GLN A 27 0.04 0.86 4.83
C GLN A 27 0.20 -0.46 5.59
N PHE A 28 1.35 -0.67 6.23
CA PHE A 28 1.57 -1.85 7.07
C PHE A 28 0.88 -1.73 8.43
N SER A 29 0.45 -2.86 9.00
CA SER A 29 0.06 -2.96 10.40
C SER A 29 1.27 -2.88 11.33
N ALA A 30 1.04 -2.42 12.56
CA ALA A 30 2.03 -2.45 13.64
C ALA A 30 2.13 -3.83 14.33
N VAL A 31 1.23 -4.76 14.00
CA VAL A 31 1.11 -6.09 14.61
C VAL A 31 1.52 -7.19 13.65
N GLU A 32 2.11 -8.25 14.21
CA GLU A 32 2.47 -9.49 13.52
C GLU A 32 1.30 -10.49 13.48
N PRO A 33 1.20 -11.35 12.44
CA PRO A 33 2.04 -11.36 11.25
C PRO A 33 1.82 -10.10 10.39
N ALA A 34 2.86 -9.62 9.70
CA ALA A 34 2.77 -8.44 8.84
C ALA A 34 1.51 -8.45 7.95
N LYS A 35 0.71 -7.38 8.06
CA LYS A 35 -0.44 -7.12 7.20
C LYS A 35 -0.34 -5.75 6.54
N VAL A 36 -1.00 -5.61 5.40
CA VAL A 36 -1.05 -4.39 4.60
C VAL A 36 -2.50 -4.02 4.32
N TRP A 37 -2.87 -2.78 4.59
CA TRP A 37 -4.21 -2.29 4.28
C TRP A 37 -4.41 -2.20 2.76
N HIS A 38 -5.41 -2.92 2.26
CA HIS A 38 -5.83 -2.86 0.86
C HIS A 38 -7.15 -2.08 0.77
N GLN A 39 -7.09 -0.89 0.19
CA GLN A 39 -8.19 0.07 0.20
C GLN A 39 -9.41 -0.40 -0.60
N ALA A 40 -9.19 -1.07 -1.74
CA ALA A 40 -10.27 -1.53 -2.60
C ALA A 40 -11.14 -2.62 -1.93
N SER A 41 -10.51 -3.58 -1.24
CA SER A 41 -11.26 -4.62 -0.52
C SER A 41 -11.64 -4.22 0.91
N LYS A 42 -11.12 -3.10 1.44
CA LYS A 42 -11.29 -2.67 2.84
C LYS A 42 -10.84 -3.76 3.83
N MET A 43 -9.76 -4.46 3.51
CA MET A 43 -9.22 -5.55 4.32
C MET A 43 -7.71 -5.44 4.43
N SER A 44 -7.18 -5.96 5.53
CA SER A 44 -5.73 -6.13 5.71
C SER A 44 -5.29 -7.47 5.12
N LEU A 45 -4.44 -7.43 4.10
CA LEU A 45 -3.89 -8.60 3.39
C LEU A 45 -2.47 -8.91 3.87
N SER A 46 -1.93 -10.09 3.56
CA SER A 46 -0.47 -10.25 3.62
C SER A 46 0.19 -9.37 2.54
N PRO A 47 1.47 -8.99 2.69
CA PRO A 47 2.17 -8.21 1.67
C PRO A 47 2.13 -8.86 0.27
N GLU A 48 2.28 -10.18 0.20
CA GLU A 48 2.19 -10.91 -1.07
C GLU A 48 0.78 -10.90 -1.67
N HIS A 49 -0.27 -11.08 -0.86
CA HIS A 49 -1.65 -10.98 -1.36
C HIS A 49 -2.02 -9.55 -1.76
N PHE A 50 -1.46 -8.54 -1.09
CA PHE A 50 -1.59 -7.15 -1.50
C PHE A 50 -1.00 -6.93 -2.89
N TRP A 51 0.20 -7.45 -3.15
CA TRP A 51 0.81 -7.37 -4.48
C TRP A 51 0.03 -8.09 -5.57
N LEU A 52 -0.49 -9.29 -5.29
CA LEU A 52 -1.33 -10.03 -6.23
C LEU A 52 -2.62 -9.27 -6.54
N ALA A 53 -3.30 -8.75 -5.52
CA ALA A 53 -4.51 -7.95 -5.70
C ALA A 53 -4.24 -6.66 -6.50
N TYR A 54 -3.10 -6.01 -6.25
CA TYR A 54 -2.67 -4.86 -7.04
C TYR A 54 -2.38 -5.26 -8.50
N ALA A 55 -1.69 -6.36 -8.74
CA ALA A 55 -1.35 -6.81 -10.09
C ALA A 55 -2.59 -7.20 -10.91
N GLU A 56 -3.62 -7.77 -10.28
CA GLU A 56 -4.90 -8.08 -10.93
C GLU A 56 -5.68 -6.80 -11.32
N GLN A 57 -5.47 -5.70 -10.60
CA GLN A 57 -6.18 -4.43 -10.82
C GLN A 57 -5.41 -3.45 -11.70
N ASN A 58 -4.08 -3.58 -11.77
CA ASN A 58 -3.23 -2.72 -12.58
C ASN A 58 -3.36 -3.16 -14.04
N GLY A 59 -3.93 -2.32 -14.90
CA GLY A 59 -4.27 -2.67 -16.29
C GLY A 59 -3.10 -2.98 -17.24
N GLY A 60 -1.87 -3.17 -16.72
CA GLY A 60 -0.69 -3.61 -17.47
C GLY A 60 -0.60 -5.15 -17.59
N LEU A 61 0.37 -5.63 -18.37
CA LEU A 61 0.62 -7.08 -18.46
C LEU A 61 1.31 -7.57 -17.18
N VAL A 62 0.79 -8.66 -16.61
CA VAL A 62 1.44 -9.35 -15.49
C VAL A 62 2.24 -10.53 -16.02
N TRP A 63 3.57 -10.44 -15.97
CA TRP A 63 4.52 -11.45 -16.44
C TRP A 63 4.65 -12.67 -15.48
N GLY A 64 3.83 -12.71 -14.44
CA GLY A 64 3.80 -13.78 -13.44
C GLY A 64 4.96 -13.73 -12.45
N GLN A 65 5.23 -14.89 -11.83
CA GLN A 65 6.39 -15.08 -10.94
C GLN A 65 7.60 -15.55 -11.75
N ARG A 66 8.75 -14.90 -11.57
CA ARG A 66 9.97 -15.17 -12.35
C ARG A 66 11.22 -15.04 -11.51
N SER A 67 12.31 -15.67 -11.91
CA SER A 67 13.65 -15.45 -11.34
C SER A 67 14.60 -14.71 -12.31
N ASP A 68 14.06 -14.27 -13.45
CA ASP A 68 14.74 -13.55 -14.52
C ASP A 68 13.91 -12.35 -14.99
N TYR A 69 14.55 -11.41 -15.66
CA TYR A 69 13.90 -10.22 -16.22
C TYR A 69 13.43 -10.48 -17.66
N PRO A 70 12.18 -10.12 -18.02
CA PRO A 70 11.73 -10.16 -19.41
C PRO A 70 12.58 -9.28 -20.32
N ASP A 71 12.58 -9.65 -21.60
CA ASP A 71 13.24 -8.91 -22.67
C ASP A 71 12.69 -7.47 -22.77
N TYR A 72 13.59 -6.48 -22.80
CA TYR A 72 13.23 -5.06 -22.74
C TYR A 72 12.44 -4.61 -23.97
N ASP A 73 12.59 -5.29 -25.11
CA ASP A 73 11.83 -4.98 -26.33
C ASP A 73 10.36 -5.44 -26.26
N LYS A 74 10.00 -6.23 -25.23
CA LYS A 74 8.65 -6.83 -25.09
C LYS A 74 7.84 -6.24 -23.96
N VAL A 75 8.49 -5.56 -23.02
CA VAL A 75 7.85 -4.94 -21.86
C VAL A 75 7.29 -3.58 -22.21
N LYS A 76 6.21 -3.21 -21.55
CA LYS A 76 5.58 -1.89 -21.68
C LYS A 76 5.56 -1.19 -20.34
N GLU A 77 5.45 0.13 -20.38
CA GLU A 77 5.24 0.93 -19.17
C GLU A 77 4.07 0.37 -18.36
N HIS A 78 4.25 0.25 -17.05
CA HIS A 78 3.32 -0.35 -16.08
C HIS A 78 3.13 -1.86 -16.17
N ASP A 79 3.93 -2.57 -16.96
CA ASP A 79 3.99 -4.03 -16.86
C ASP A 79 4.52 -4.45 -15.49
N LEU A 80 3.98 -5.55 -14.97
CA LEU A 80 4.29 -6.05 -13.64
C LEU A 80 4.92 -7.43 -13.68
N MET A 81 5.75 -7.72 -12.70
CA MET A 81 6.19 -9.09 -12.42
C MET A 81 6.45 -9.26 -10.93
N ILE A 82 6.37 -10.51 -10.46
CA ILE A 82 6.86 -10.87 -9.13
C ILE A 82 8.23 -11.54 -9.32
N ILE A 83 9.30 -10.85 -8.95
CA ILE A 83 10.64 -11.44 -8.96
C ILE A 83 10.82 -12.33 -7.72
N VAL A 84 11.36 -13.53 -7.91
CA VAL A 84 11.57 -14.55 -6.90
C VAL A 84 13.06 -14.80 -6.78
N LEU A 85 13.60 -14.51 -5.60
CA LEU A 85 14.99 -14.77 -5.20
C LEU A 85 15.00 -15.70 -3.99
N PRO A 86 16.16 -16.28 -3.60
CA PRO A 86 16.24 -17.10 -2.39
C PRO A 86 15.78 -16.37 -1.11
N SER A 87 15.89 -15.04 -1.05
CA SER A 87 15.43 -14.21 0.05
C SER A 87 13.92 -13.92 0.06
N GLY A 88 13.19 -14.27 -0.99
CA GLY A 88 11.73 -14.15 -1.06
C GLY A 88 11.23 -13.58 -2.38
N LYS A 89 10.10 -12.87 -2.31
CA LYS A 89 9.43 -12.26 -3.46
C LYS A 89 9.46 -10.74 -3.38
N CYS A 90 9.44 -10.08 -4.54
CA CYS A 90 9.23 -8.65 -4.65
C CYS A 90 8.37 -8.34 -5.87
N LEU A 91 7.38 -7.46 -5.71
CA LEU A 91 6.65 -6.95 -6.86
C LEU A 91 7.49 -5.86 -7.56
N MET A 92 7.68 -6.05 -8.85
CA MET A 92 8.40 -5.14 -9.74
C MET A 92 7.43 -4.57 -10.76
N GLU A 93 7.71 -3.35 -11.19
CA GLU A 93 6.98 -2.63 -12.23
C GLU A 93 7.96 -2.00 -13.22
N PHE A 94 7.67 -2.15 -14.51
CA PHE A 94 8.43 -1.49 -15.55
C PHE A 94 7.99 -0.03 -15.65
N TYR A 95 8.85 0.89 -15.22
CA TYR A 95 8.52 2.30 -15.11
C TYR A 95 9.73 3.19 -15.42
N HIS A 96 9.53 4.11 -16.36
CA HIS A 96 10.57 4.95 -16.98
C HIS A 96 11.71 4.10 -17.53
N GLU A 97 11.39 3.20 -18.47
CA GLU A 97 12.33 2.40 -19.26
C GLU A 97 13.17 1.37 -18.46
N ARG A 98 12.79 1.08 -17.22
CA ARG A 98 13.48 0.06 -16.40
C ARG A 98 12.56 -0.56 -15.35
N TRP A 99 12.94 -1.75 -14.89
CA TRP A 99 12.30 -2.39 -13.76
C TRP A 99 12.61 -1.66 -12.45
N ARG A 100 11.57 -1.35 -11.68
CA ARG A 100 11.62 -0.74 -10.35
C ARG A 100 10.85 -1.63 -9.38
N ARG A 101 11.14 -1.53 -8.08
CA ARG A 101 10.25 -2.09 -7.07
C ARG A 101 8.92 -1.33 -7.16
N ALA A 102 7.78 -2.00 -7.13
CA ALA A 102 6.49 -1.32 -7.21
C ALA A 102 6.34 -0.24 -6.12
N ASN A 103 6.95 -0.43 -4.94
CA ASN A 103 6.95 0.57 -3.89
C ASN A 103 7.68 1.88 -4.28
N ASP A 104 8.71 1.82 -5.12
CA ASP A 104 9.41 3.02 -5.62
C ASP A 104 8.53 3.87 -6.54
N VAL A 105 7.53 3.24 -7.18
CA VAL A 105 6.56 3.87 -8.08
C VAL A 105 5.36 4.40 -7.29
N TRP A 106 4.72 3.57 -6.46
CA TRP A 106 3.45 3.90 -5.79
C TRP A 106 3.57 4.53 -4.42
N ARG A 107 4.76 4.50 -3.80
CA ARG A 107 5.01 5.10 -2.48
C ARG A 107 4.03 4.62 -1.42
N TRP A 108 3.93 3.28 -1.28
CA TRP A 108 3.23 2.66 -0.16
C TRP A 108 4.04 2.85 1.13
N ASP A 109 3.96 1.92 2.07
CA ASP A 109 4.80 1.94 3.26
C ASP A 109 6.26 1.59 2.91
N GLU A 110 7.21 2.27 3.56
CA GLU A 110 8.64 2.03 3.36
C GLU A 110 9.07 0.62 3.75
N LYS A 111 8.32 -0.04 4.66
CA LYS A 111 8.55 -1.44 5.03
C LYS A 111 8.55 -2.41 3.85
N PHE A 112 7.91 -2.08 2.72
CA PHE A 112 8.02 -2.89 1.52
C PHE A 112 9.45 -2.98 0.97
N ASN A 113 10.29 -1.97 1.20
CA ASN A 113 11.68 -1.98 0.74
C ASN A 113 12.54 -3.04 1.42
N ASP A 114 12.14 -3.44 2.63
CA ASP A 114 12.83 -4.43 3.47
C ASP A 114 12.10 -5.79 3.51
N TYR A 115 10.96 -5.90 2.82
CA TYR A 115 10.15 -7.11 2.82
C TYR A 115 10.53 -8.07 1.68
N GLY A 116 10.63 -9.37 2.00
CA GLY A 116 10.90 -10.42 1.02
C GLY A 116 12.22 -10.21 0.31
N SER A 117 12.22 -10.29 -1.02
CA SER A 117 13.43 -10.08 -1.83
C SER A 117 13.64 -8.64 -2.28
N CYS A 118 12.74 -7.71 -1.95
CA CYS A 118 12.85 -6.31 -2.35
C CYS A 118 14.19 -5.61 -1.99
N PRO A 119 14.89 -5.92 -0.88
CA PRO A 119 16.20 -5.33 -0.63
C PRO A 119 17.32 -5.90 -1.54
N ASP A 120 17.07 -7.01 -2.24
CA ASP A 120 18.10 -7.77 -2.98
C ASP A 120 17.93 -7.74 -4.51
N VAL A 121 16.83 -7.21 -5.05
CA VAL A 121 16.48 -7.32 -6.48
C VAL A 121 17.47 -6.65 -7.46
N PHE A 122 18.35 -5.80 -6.96
CA PHE A 122 19.35 -5.07 -7.75
C PHE A 122 20.81 -5.34 -7.32
N LYS A 123 21.03 -6.38 -6.49
CA LYS A 123 22.38 -6.75 -6.04
C LYS A 123 23.15 -7.55 -7.08
#